data_AF-A0A5E7FZV1-F1
#
_entry.id   AF-A0A5E7FZV1-F1
#
_cell.length_a   1.000
_cell.length_b   1.000
_cell.length_c   1.000
_cell.angle_alpha   90.00
_cell.angle_beta   90.00
_cell.angle_gamma   90.00
#
_symmetry.space_group_name_H-M   'P 1'
#
loop_
_entity.id
_entity.type
_entity.pdbx_description
1 polymer ?
#
loop_
_entity_poly.entity_id
_entity_poly.type
_entity_poly.pdbx_seq_one_letter_code
_entity_poly.pdbx_strand_id
1 'polypeptide(L)'
;MDKLLPVIVALLLAGCSSGHQAANDAHAPAPADARQLKGSEINEALIGRQHSSVTTTGYEFKETFIQDGTAKIKIEGEPEQIGRWMIAEDVICVTYKKYGEECNTVRTDGVSIWLVDKTKNTTNNKFGRQ
;
A
#
# COMPACT_ATOMS: atom_id res chain seq x y z
N MET A 1 19.18 -51.76 -28.79
CA MET A 1 19.29 -51.97 -27.33
C MET A 1 19.83 -50.67 -26.80
N ASP A 2 18.93 -49.72 -26.56
CA ASP A 2 19.31 -48.33 -26.34
C ASP A 2 18.88 -47.94 -24.94
N LYS A 3 19.90 -47.66 -24.13
CA LYS A 3 19.85 -47.45 -22.69
C LYS A 3 19.21 -46.11 -22.39
N LEU A 4 18.04 -46.13 -21.74
CA LEU A 4 17.44 -44.96 -21.09
C LEU A 4 18.24 -44.63 -19.82
N LEU A 5 18.93 -43.49 -19.81
CA LEU A 5 19.45 -42.85 -18.59
C LEU A 5 18.36 -41.94 -17.99
N PRO A 6 18.11 -41.95 -16.66
CA PRO A 6 17.14 -41.07 -16.04
C PRO A 6 17.74 -39.67 -15.82
N VAL A 7 17.05 -38.64 -16.29
CA VAL A 7 17.34 -37.23 -15.97
C VAL A 7 16.81 -36.97 -14.55
N ILE A 8 17.71 -36.81 -13.58
CA ILE A 8 17.35 -36.33 -12.24
C ILE A 8 17.23 -34.81 -12.33
N VAL A 9 15.99 -34.32 -12.45
CA VAL A 9 15.68 -32.89 -12.29
C VAL A 9 15.61 -32.59 -10.80
N ALA A 10 16.70 -32.07 -10.24
CA ALA A 10 16.70 -31.49 -8.90
C ALA A 10 16.00 -30.12 -8.95
N LEU A 11 14.71 -30.10 -8.64
CA LEU A 11 13.94 -28.87 -8.37
C LEU A 11 14.43 -28.28 -7.04
N LEU A 12 15.37 -27.33 -7.13
CA LEU A 12 15.73 -26.45 -6.01
C LEU A 12 14.51 -25.58 -5.70
N LEU A 13 13.81 -25.92 -4.62
CA LEU A 13 12.83 -25.04 -3.97
C LEU A 13 13.59 -23.85 -3.37
N ALA A 14 13.91 -22.85 -4.19
CA ALA A 14 14.20 -21.52 -3.69
C ALA A 14 12.90 -20.96 -3.10
N GLY A 15 12.73 -21.11 -1.79
CA GLY A 15 11.67 -20.45 -1.05
C GLY A 15 11.85 -18.95 -1.17
N CYS A 16 11.13 -18.33 -2.10
CA CYS A 16 11.16 -16.90 -2.30
C CYS A 16 10.72 -16.20 -1.01
N SER A 17 11.61 -15.39 -0.44
CA SER A 17 11.30 -14.38 0.58
C SER A 17 10.48 -13.24 -0.06
N SER A 18 9.33 -13.57 -0.64
CA SER A 18 8.46 -12.65 -1.37
C SER A 18 7.86 -11.58 -0.45
N GLY A 19 7.62 -11.90 0.83
CA GLY A 19 7.03 -10.96 1.80
C GLY A 19 7.91 -9.75 2.10
N HIS A 20 9.22 -9.94 2.32
CA HIS A 20 10.14 -8.81 2.56
C HIS A 20 10.29 -7.92 1.32
N GLN A 21 10.33 -8.52 0.12
CA GLN A 21 10.42 -7.75 -1.11
C GLN A 21 9.13 -6.97 -1.39
N ALA A 22 7.96 -7.56 -1.11
CA ALA A 22 6.68 -6.89 -1.25
C ALA A 22 6.53 -5.72 -0.27
N ALA A 23 6.94 -5.89 0.99
CA ALA A 23 7.00 -4.80 1.96
C ALA A 23 7.93 -3.67 1.49
N ASN A 24 9.12 -4.00 1.01
CA ASN A 24 10.06 -3.00 0.50
C ASN A 24 9.48 -2.20 -0.68
N ASP A 25 8.75 -2.84 -1.60
CA ASP A 25 8.10 -2.13 -2.71
C ASP A 25 6.93 -1.25 -2.22
N ALA A 26 6.10 -1.76 -1.30
CA ALA A 26 4.97 -1.05 -0.72
C ALA A 26 5.37 0.25 0.00
N HIS A 27 6.60 0.32 0.50
CA HIS A 27 7.15 1.49 1.21
C HIS A 27 8.28 2.18 0.43
N ALA A 28 8.45 1.87 -0.85
CA ALA A 28 9.46 2.50 -1.69
C ALA A 28 9.19 4.02 -1.82
N PRO A 29 10.23 4.86 -1.86
CA PRO A 29 10.08 6.30 -2.04
C PRO A 29 9.37 6.63 -3.37
N ALA A 30 8.56 7.69 -3.37
CA ALA A 30 8.03 8.23 -4.62
C ALA A 30 9.19 8.74 -5.51
N PRO A 31 9.12 8.57 -6.83
CA PRO A 31 10.13 9.13 -7.72
C PRO A 31 10.08 10.66 -7.69
N ALA A 32 11.20 11.30 -8.04
CA ALA A 32 11.37 12.74 -7.89
C ALA A 32 10.40 13.57 -8.76
N ASP A 33 9.96 13.01 -9.88
CA ASP A 33 9.01 13.58 -10.83
C ASP A 33 7.55 13.21 -10.52
N ALA A 34 7.28 12.40 -9.49
CA ALA A 34 5.92 12.12 -9.06
C ALA A 34 5.23 13.41 -8.62
N ARG A 35 4.14 13.74 -9.31
CA ARG A 35 3.35 14.94 -9.08
C ARG A 35 2.53 14.80 -7.80
N GLN A 36 2.54 15.83 -6.97
CA GLN A 36 1.65 15.91 -5.82
C GLN A 36 0.21 16.23 -6.25
N LEU A 37 -0.75 15.48 -5.73
CA LEU A 37 -2.18 15.69 -5.93
C LEU A 37 -2.70 16.76 -4.96
N LYS A 38 -3.70 17.52 -5.41
CA LYS A 38 -4.46 18.48 -4.58
C LYS A 38 -5.78 17.90 -4.12
N GLY A 39 -6.43 18.52 -3.12
CA GLY A 39 -7.58 17.93 -2.40
C GLY A 39 -8.68 17.29 -3.26
N SER A 40 -9.10 17.91 -4.35
CA SER A 40 -10.09 17.33 -5.27
C SER A 40 -9.55 16.09 -6.00
N GLU A 41 -8.30 16.14 -6.45
CA GLU A 41 -7.63 15.01 -7.11
C GLU A 41 -7.39 13.86 -6.12
N ILE A 42 -7.10 14.16 -4.85
CA ILE A 42 -7.01 13.15 -3.79
C ILE A 42 -8.35 12.44 -3.62
N ASN A 43 -9.45 13.19 -3.65
CA ASN A 43 -10.79 12.62 -3.54
C ASN A 43 -11.05 11.59 -4.65
N GLU A 44 -10.81 11.98 -5.90
CA GLU A 44 -11.00 11.13 -7.08
C GLU A 44 -10.12 9.87 -7.08
N ALA A 45 -8.88 10.02 -6.59
CA ALA A 45 -7.88 8.96 -6.60
C ALA A 45 -8.11 7.92 -5.49
N LEU A 46 -8.55 8.33 -4.30
CA LEU A 46 -8.55 7.46 -3.12
C LEU A 46 -9.93 7.09 -2.59
N ILE A 47 -10.92 7.98 -2.70
CA ILE A 47 -12.17 7.85 -1.96
C ILE A 47 -13.15 6.94 -2.71
N GLY A 48 -13.84 6.07 -1.96
CA GLY A 48 -14.80 5.10 -2.49
C GLY A 48 -14.17 3.85 -3.14
N ARG A 49 -12.85 3.67 -3.01
CA ARG A 49 -12.09 2.56 -3.61
C ARG A 49 -11.41 1.71 -2.54
N GLN A 50 -11.21 0.43 -2.82
CA GLN A 50 -10.42 -0.45 -1.97
C GLN A 50 -8.97 -0.48 -2.46
N HIS A 51 -8.05 -0.04 -1.61
CA HIS A 51 -6.62 -0.06 -1.84
C HIS A 51 -6.02 -1.30 -1.16
N SER A 52 -5.06 -1.94 -1.82
CA SER A 52 -4.32 -3.06 -1.26
C SER A 52 -2.85 -2.70 -1.19
N SER A 53 -2.20 -3.04 -0.09
CA SER A 53 -0.74 -2.94 0.04
C SER A 53 -0.23 -3.93 1.10
N VAL A 54 1.01 -3.77 1.52
CA VAL A 54 1.69 -4.65 2.48
C VAL A 54 2.25 -3.79 3.60
N THR A 55 2.14 -4.25 4.85
CA THR A 55 2.73 -3.55 6.00
C THR A 55 4.26 -3.64 5.96
N THR A 56 4.94 -2.82 6.78
CA THR A 56 6.41 -2.86 6.91
C THR A 56 6.93 -4.21 7.41
N THR A 57 6.08 -5.00 8.07
CA THR A 57 6.38 -6.35 8.54
C THR A 57 5.97 -7.45 7.57
N GLY A 58 5.40 -7.12 6.41
CA GLY A 58 5.09 -8.08 5.35
C GLY A 58 3.67 -8.65 5.35
N TYR A 59 2.73 -8.11 6.13
CA TYR A 59 1.34 -8.57 6.09
C TYR A 59 0.53 -7.83 5.05
N GLU A 60 -0.26 -8.55 4.26
CA GLU A 60 -1.18 -7.90 3.33
C GLU A 60 -2.26 -7.14 4.08
N PHE A 61 -2.70 -6.01 3.52
CA PHE A 61 -3.88 -5.32 4.02
C PHE A 61 -4.73 -4.74 2.89
N LYS A 62 -6.00 -4.52 3.22
CA LYS A 62 -6.97 -3.79 2.40
C LYS A 62 -7.47 -2.58 3.18
N GLU A 63 -7.51 -1.43 2.53
CA GLU A 63 -8.00 -0.18 3.11
C GLU A 63 -9.07 0.46 2.21
N THR A 64 -10.08 1.08 2.80
CA THR A 64 -11.11 1.82 2.06
C THR A 64 -11.47 3.10 2.79
N PHE A 65 -11.36 4.22 2.08
CA PHE A 65 -11.85 5.52 2.52
C PHE A 65 -13.25 5.74 1.97
N ILE A 66 -14.28 5.58 2.80
CA ILE A 66 -15.69 5.67 2.42
C ILE A 66 -16.10 7.15 2.38
N GLN A 67 -16.91 7.55 1.40
CA GLN A 67 -17.31 8.95 1.15
C GLN A 67 -17.89 9.68 2.38
N ASP A 68 -18.43 8.97 3.36
CA ASP A 68 -19.00 9.51 4.60
C ASP A 68 -17.94 9.91 5.66
N GLY A 69 -16.65 9.80 5.34
CA GLY A 69 -15.55 10.06 6.26
C GLY A 69 -15.12 8.84 7.07
N THR A 70 -15.71 7.67 6.86
CA THR A 70 -15.31 6.42 7.51
C THR A 70 -14.11 5.80 6.81
N ALA A 71 -13.10 5.37 7.57
CA ALA A 71 -11.99 4.57 7.04
C ALA A 71 -12.12 3.13 7.56
N LYS A 72 -11.83 2.14 6.70
CA LYS A 72 -11.77 0.72 7.10
C LYS A 72 -10.44 0.13 6.69
N ILE A 73 -9.79 -0.59 7.59
CA ILE A 73 -8.57 -1.33 7.28
C ILE A 73 -8.65 -2.75 7.82
N LYS A 74 -8.30 -3.70 6.97
CA LYS A 74 -8.20 -5.12 7.30
C LYS A 74 -6.78 -5.59 6.99
N ILE A 75 -5.97 -5.74 8.03
CA ILE A 75 -4.65 -6.38 7.96
C ILE A 75 -4.86 -7.90 8.11
N GLU A 76 -4.10 -8.68 7.36
CA GLU A 76 -4.07 -10.14 7.48
C GLU A 76 -3.83 -10.57 8.93
N GLY A 77 -4.61 -11.55 9.40
CA GLY A 77 -4.49 -12.06 10.78
C GLY A 77 -5.10 -11.16 11.87
N GLU A 78 -5.54 -9.94 11.55
CA GLU A 78 -6.12 -9.01 12.54
C GLU A 78 -7.62 -8.75 12.29
N PRO A 79 -8.43 -8.40 13.32
CA PRO A 79 -9.79 -7.91 13.11
C PRO A 79 -9.81 -6.62 12.27
N GLU A 80 -10.87 -6.41 11.47
CA GLU A 80 -11.05 -5.14 10.75
C GLU A 80 -11.14 -3.97 11.73
N GLN A 81 -10.41 -2.90 11.45
CA GLN A 81 -10.46 -1.65 12.20
C GLN A 81 -11.29 -0.63 11.44
N ILE A 82 -12.12 0.11 12.18
CA ILE A 82 -12.91 1.22 11.66
C ILE A 82 -12.35 2.52 12.27
N GLY A 83 -12.10 3.48 11.41
CA GLY A 83 -11.53 4.79 11.72
C GLY A 83 -12.27 5.90 11.02
N ARG A 84 -11.65 7.07 11.01
CA ARG A 84 -12.12 8.25 10.27
C ARG A 84 -11.03 8.79 9.37
N TRP A 85 -11.41 9.38 8.26
CA TRP A 85 -10.50 10.14 7.42
C TRP A 85 -11.06 11.53 7.11
N MET A 86 -10.16 12.44 6.78
CA MET A 86 -10.48 13.76 6.26
C MET A 86 -9.39 14.24 5.30
N ILE A 87 -9.75 15.15 4.40
CA ILE A 87 -8.80 15.88 3.56
C ILE A 87 -8.79 17.33 4.03
N ALA A 88 -7.60 17.84 4.35
CA ALA A 88 -7.34 19.24 4.63
C ALA A 88 -6.34 19.75 3.59
N GLU A 89 -6.77 20.67 2.72
CA GLU A 89 -5.98 21.18 1.60
C GLU A 89 -5.49 20.05 0.67
N ASP A 90 -4.19 19.74 0.70
CA ASP A 90 -3.56 18.69 -0.10
C ASP A 90 -2.99 17.54 0.75
N VAL A 91 -3.54 17.38 1.95
CA VAL A 91 -3.19 16.33 2.90
C VAL A 91 -4.44 15.50 3.24
N ILE A 92 -4.32 14.17 3.15
CA ILE A 92 -5.28 13.24 3.73
C ILE A 92 -4.78 12.76 5.09
N CYS A 93 -5.63 12.85 6.11
CA CYS A 93 -5.37 12.28 7.43
C CYS A 93 -6.35 11.15 7.71
N VAL A 94 -5.86 10.01 8.17
CA VAL A 94 -6.65 8.86 8.60
C VAL A 94 -6.31 8.53 10.06
N THR A 95 -7.34 8.26 10.86
CA THR A 95 -7.19 7.96 12.28
C THR A 95 -7.93 6.68 12.63
N TYR A 96 -7.18 5.70 13.13
CA TYR A 96 -7.70 4.46 13.68
C TYR A 96 -7.43 4.40 15.19
N LYS A 97 -8.37 3.88 15.98
CA LYS A 97 -8.18 3.75 17.43
C LYS A 97 -6.94 2.94 17.81
N LYS A 98 -6.64 1.89 17.03
CA LYS A 98 -5.51 0.99 17.28
C LYS A 98 -4.17 1.56 16.79
N TYR A 99 -4.16 2.26 15.66
CA TYR A 99 -2.92 2.65 14.97
C TYR A 99 -2.58 4.15 15.10
N GLY A 100 -3.49 4.95 15.65
CA GLY A 100 -3.32 6.39 15.76
C GLY A 100 -3.69 7.12 14.47
N GLU A 101 -3.20 8.36 14.34
CA GLU A 101 -3.40 9.23 13.19
C GLU A 101 -2.17 9.19 12.28
N GLU A 102 -2.42 9.12 10.97
CA GLU A 102 -1.43 9.25 9.92
C GLU A 102 -1.90 10.30 8.92
N CYS A 103 -1.02 11.27 8.60
CA CYS A 103 -1.33 12.32 7.65
C CYS A 103 -0.33 12.34 6.49
N ASN A 104 -0.86 12.29 5.27
CA ASN A 104 -0.11 12.06 4.06
C ASN A 104 -0.35 13.15 3.02
N THR A 105 0.73 13.62 2.40
CA THR A 105 0.64 14.17 1.04
C THR A 105 0.50 13.01 0.06
N VAL A 106 -0.19 13.24 -1.06
CA VAL A 106 -0.43 12.19 -2.05
C VAL A 106 0.34 12.51 -3.32
N ARG A 107 1.16 11.57 -3.80
CA ARG A 107 1.91 11.72 -5.05
C ARG A 107 1.52 10.65 -6.06
N THR A 108 1.69 10.96 -7.34
CA THR A 108 1.44 10.00 -8.43
C THR A 108 2.36 10.24 -9.63
N ASP A 109 2.70 9.16 -10.33
CA ASP A 109 3.36 9.16 -11.64
C ASP A 109 2.38 8.75 -12.76
N GLY A 110 1.09 8.62 -12.45
CA GLY A 110 0.06 8.12 -13.35
C GLY A 110 -0.20 6.62 -13.25
N VAL A 111 0.77 5.82 -12.74
CA VAL A 111 0.68 4.37 -12.60
C VAL A 111 0.46 3.97 -11.13
N SER A 112 1.18 4.60 -10.23
CA SER A 112 1.12 4.37 -8.79
C SER A 112 0.69 5.63 -8.05
N ILE A 113 0.24 5.43 -6.82
CA ILE A 113 -0.08 6.46 -5.85
C ILE A 113 0.76 6.19 -4.60
N TRP A 114 1.41 7.23 -4.08
CA TRP A 114 2.16 7.19 -2.83
C TRP A 114 1.47 8.07 -1.80
N LEU A 115 1.22 7.49 -0.63
CA LEU A 115 0.92 8.22 0.60
C LEU A 115 2.25 8.50 1.30
N VAL A 116 2.66 9.77 1.31
CA VAL A 116 3.93 10.23 1.87
C VAL A 116 3.66 10.99 3.16
N ASP A 117 4.22 10.53 4.28
CA ASP A 117 4.09 11.15 5.60
C ASP A 117 4.43 12.64 5.50
N LYS A 118 3.50 13.51 5.89
CA LYS A 118 3.65 14.97 5.74
C LYS A 118 4.81 15.56 6.56
N THR A 119 5.24 14.86 7.61
CA THR A 119 6.24 15.34 8.57
C THR A 119 7.60 14.71 8.31
N LYS A 120 7.62 13.39 8.06
CA LYS A 120 8.85 12.60 7.88
C LYS A 120 9.30 12.54 6.43
N ASN A 121 8.40 12.84 5.49
CA ASN A 121 8.64 12.70 4.05
C ASN A 121 9.05 11.28 3.63
N THR A 122 8.54 10.27 4.34
CA THR A 122 8.71 8.84 4.05
C THR A 122 7.42 8.28 3.45
N THR A 123 7.52 7.31 2.53
CA THR A 123 6.33 6.62 2.00
C THR A 123 5.73 5.74 3.10
N ASN A 124 4.52 6.08 3.53
CA ASN A 124 3.73 5.21 4.39
C ASN A 124 3.15 4.06 3.58
N ASN A 125 2.60 4.32 2.40
CA ASN A 125 2.10 3.28 1.51
C ASN A 125 2.18 3.66 0.03
N LYS A 126 2.33 2.65 -0.82
CA LYS A 126 2.23 2.73 -2.28
C LYS A 126 1.11 1.80 -2.74
N PHE A 127 0.29 2.30 -3.65
CA PHE A 127 -0.80 1.56 -4.30
C PHE A 127 -0.65 1.63 -5.81
N GLY A 128 -1.05 0.56 -6.51
CA GLY A 128 -1.32 0.64 -7.94
C GLY A 128 -2.59 1.46 -8.19
N ARG A 129 -2.59 2.31 -9.21
CA ARG A 129 -3.79 3.07 -9.59
C ARG A 129 -4.84 2.12 -10.17
N GLN A 130 -6.07 2.21 -9.67
CA GLN A 130 -7.24 1.45 -10.15
C GLN A 130 -8.13 2.29 -11.06
#